data_AF-A0A9X3J044-F1
#
_entry.id   AF-A0A9X3J044-F1
#
_cell.length_a   1.000
_cell.length_b   1.000
_cell.length_c   1.000
_cell.angle_alpha   90.00
_cell.angle_beta   90.00
_cell.angle_gamma   90.00
#
_symmetry.space_group_name_H-M   'P 1'
#
loop_
_entity.id
_entity.type
_entity.pdbx_description
1 polymer ?
#
loop_
_entity_poly.entity_id
_entity_poly.type
_entity_poly.pdbx_seq_one_letter_code
_entity_poly.pdbx_strand_id
1 'polypeptide(L)' 'MILAEVHGSATLAPTGEAYEQDYVMVLECKDGRIVRYREYWDPTATGSFREGSVRAALGGE' A
#
# COMPACT_ATOMS: atom_id res chain seq x y z
N MET A 1 -5.27 -5.94 18.38
CA MET A 1 -4.40 -5.98 17.19
C MET A 1 -4.98 -6.97 16.21
N ILE A 2 -5.14 -6.57 14.96
CA ILE A 2 -5.62 -7.40 13.85
C ILE A 2 -4.49 -7.45 12.81
N LEU A 3 -4.22 -8.64 12.29
CA LEU A 3 -3.32 -8.86 11.17
C LEU A 3 -4.15 -9.38 9.99
N ALA A 4 -3.96 -8.80 8.81
CA ALA A 4 -4.63 -9.24 7.59
C ALA A 4 -3.63 -9.28 6.43
N GLU A 5 -3.69 -10.36 5.66
CA GLU A 5 -3.09 -10.45 4.34
C GLU A 5 -4.14 -10.06 3.31
N VAL A 6 -3.80 -9.12 2.43
CA VAL A 6 -4.75 -8.52 1.48
C VAL A 6 -4.07 -8.37 0.14
N HIS A 7 -4.82 -8.66 -0.93
CA HIS A 7 -4.45 -8.35 -2.30
C HIS A 7 -5.26 -7.14 -2.79
N GLY A 8 -4.58 -6.14 -3.35
CA GLY A 8 -5.19 -4.92 -3.88
C GLY A 8 -4.94 -4.76 -5.38
N SER A 9 -6.02 -4.55 -6.13
CA SER A 9 -6.02 -4.34 -7.57
C SER A 9 -6.66 -2.99 -7.93
N ALA A 10 -6.06 -2.20 -8.82
CA ALA A 10 -6.62 -0.94 -9.29
C ALA A 10 -6.13 -0.55 -10.70
N THR A 11 -6.74 0.48 -11.30
CA THR A 11 -6.19 1.17 -12.47
C THR A 11 -5.64 2.53 -12.04
N LEU A 12 -4.35 2.80 -12.28
CA LEU A 12 -3.73 4.07 -11.94
C LEU A 12 -4.28 5.17 -12.86
N ALA A 13 -5.08 6.08 -12.31
CA ALA A 13 -5.77 7.12 -13.09
C ALA A 13 -4.84 7.95 -14.02
N PRO A 14 -3.60 8.33 -13.62
CA PRO A 14 -2.72 9.10 -14.49
C PRO A 14 -2.16 8.33 -15.70
N THR A 15 -1.89 7.03 -15.55
CA THR A 15 -1.19 6.24 -16.58
C THR A 15 -2.09 5.21 -17.28
N GLY A 16 -3.23 4.87 -16.68
CA GLY A 16 -4.10 3.78 -17.13
C GLY A 16 -3.53 2.38 -16.86
N GLU A 17 -2.39 2.27 -16.18
CA GLU A 17 -1.74 0.99 -15.91
C GLU A 17 -2.46 0.23 -14.80
N ALA A 18 -2.41 -1.10 -14.87
CA ALA A 18 -2.84 -1.97 -13.79
C ALA A 18 -1.88 -1.83 -12.60
N TYR A 19 -2.46 -1.67 -11.41
CA TYR A 19 -1.78 -1.72 -10.13
C TYR A 19 -2.18 -2.99 -9.42
N GLU A 20 -1.21 -3.84 -9.11
CA GLU A 20 -1.38 -5.08 -8.37
C GLU A 20 -0.39 -5.07 -7.21
N GLN A 21 -0.88 -5.27 -5.98
CA GLN A 21 -0.06 -5.21 -4.78
C GLN A 21 -0.59 -6.12 -3.68
N ASP A 22 0.32 -6.89 -3.08
CA ASP A 22 0.05 -7.61 -1.84
C ASP A 22 0.50 -6.81 -0.62
N TYR A 23 -0.29 -6.90 0.45
CA TYR A 23 -0.10 -6.17 1.70
C TYR A 23 -0.18 -7.11 2.90
N VAL A 24 0.62 -6.79 3.92
CA VAL A 24 0.40 -7.22 5.29
C VAL A 24 -0.03 -6.00 6.11
N MET A 25 -1.28 -5.99 6.56
CA MET A 25 -1.89 -4.89 7.32
C MET A 25 -1.95 -5.22 8.82
N VAL A 26 -1.52 -4.27 9.65
CA VAL A 26 -1.59 -4.28 11.10
C VAL A 26 -2.51 -3.16 11.57
N LEU A 27 -3.62 -3.55 12.19
CA LEU A 27 -4.67 -2.64 12.64
C LEU A 27 -4.83 -2.74 14.16
N GLU A 28 -5.11 -1.61 14.80
CA GLU A 28 -5.67 -1.60 16.15
C GLU A 28 -7.02 -0.88 16.10
N CYS A 29 -8.01 -1.46 16.77
CA CYS A 29 -9.34 -0.89 16.86
C CYS A 29 -9.71 -0.62 18.33
N LYS A 30 -10.40 0.49 18.56
CA LYS A 30 -10.99 0.86 19.85
C LYS A 30 -12.39 1.40 19.59
N ASP A 31 -13.39 0.89 20.31
CA ASP A 31 -14.79 1.32 20.20
C ASP A 31 -15.32 1.30 18.76
N GLY A 32 -14.99 0.23 18.01
CA GLY A 32 -15.39 0.04 16.62
C GLY A 32 -14.65 0.92 15.59
N ARG A 33 -13.64 1.70 16.01
CA ARG A 33 -12.84 2.59 15.13
C ARG A 33 -11.41 2.10 15.02
N ILE A 34 -10.81 2.22 13.84
CA ILE A 34 -9.37 2.00 13.66
C ILE A 34 -8.62 3.18 14.30
N VAL A 35 -7.76 2.90 15.26
CA VAL A 35 -6.93 3.89 15.99
C VAL A 35 -5.45 3.80 15.64
N ARG A 36 -5.02 2.71 15.00
CA ARG A 36 -3.68 2.56 14.42
C ARG A 36 -3.77 1.75 13.15
N TYR A 37 -3.10 2.23 12.12
CA TYR A 37 -2.98 1.58 10.82
C TYR A 37 -1.51 1.54 10.43
N ARG A 38 -0.98 0.36 10.10
CA ARG A 38 0.32 0.18 9.47
C ARG A 38 0.19 -0.92 8.44
N GLU A 39 0.80 -0.74 7.28
CA GLU A 39 0.89 -1.76 6.25
C GLU A 39 2.35 -1.96 5.84
N TYR A 40 2.63 -3.16 5.35
CA TYR A 40 3.88 -3.53 4.73
C TYR A 40 3.58 -4.07 3.34
N TRP A 41 4.32 -3.60 2.36
CA TRP A 41 4.17 -3.94 0.96
C TRP A 41 5.52 -3.77 0.25
N ASP A 42 5.66 -4.41 -0.90
CA ASP A 42 6.84 -4.26 -1.75
C ASP A 42 6.66 -3.06 -2.69
N PRO A 43 7.48 -1.99 -2.56
CA PRO A 43 7.34 -0.82 -3.41
C PRO A 43 7.66 -1.06 -4.88
N THR A 44 8.30 -2.19 -5.19
CA THR A 44 8.73 -2.54 -6.54
C THR A 44 7.73 -3.41 -7.30
N ALA A 45 6.67 -3.88 -6.64
CA ALA A 45 5.73 -4.85 -7.21
C ALA A 45 4.90 -4.30 -8.40
N THR A 46 4.77 -2.97 -8.51
CA THR A 46 4.03 -2.35 -9.63
C THR A 46 4.89 -2.28 -10.88
N GLY A 47 4.34 -2.65 -12.04
CA GLY A 47 5.04 -2.61 -13.32
C GLY A 47 5.55 -1.22 -13.77
N SER A 48 5.06 -0.15 -13.15
CA SER A 48 5.48 1.24 -13.38
C SER A 48 6.64 1.70 -12.49
N PHE A 49 7.15 0.82 -11.62
CA PHE A 49 8.22 1.16 -10.70
C PHE A 49 9.50 1.53 -11.45
N ARG A 50 10.08 2.68 -11.07
CA ARG A 50 11.37 3.18 -11.59
C ARG A 50 12.31 3.45 -10.42
N GLU A 51 13.61 3.39 -10.67
CA GLU A 51 14.61 3.76 -9.68
C GLU A 51 14.38 5.23 -9.25
N GLY A 52 14.15 5.45 -7.94
CA GLY A 52 13.70 6.74 -7.38
C GLY A 52 12.22 6.79 -6.96
N SER A 53 11.38 5.88 -7.43
CA SER A 53 9.94 5.84 -7.10
C SER A 53 9.64 5.56 -5.62
N VAL A 54 10.54 4.89 -4.90
CA VAL A 54 10.39 4.60 -3.47
C VAL A 54 10.26 5.88 -2.64
N ARG A 55 11.11 6.88 -2.89
CA ARG A 55 11.10 8.13 -2.12
C ARG A 55 9.81 8.91 -2.33
N ALA A 56 9.33 8.97 -3.57
CA ALA A 56 8.05 9.57 -3.90
C ALA A 56 6.87 8.84 -3.24
N ALA A 57 6.89 7.50 -3.24
CA ALA A 57 5.84 6.69 -2.63
C ALA A 57 5.80 6.77 -1.09
N LEU A 58 6.96 7.02 -0.46
CA LEU A 58 7.08 7.21 0.99
C LEU A 58 6.87 8.67 1.45
N GLY A 59 6.55 9.59 0.53
CA GLY A 59 6.23 10.99 0.84
C GLY A 59 7.44 11.86 1.23
N GLY A 60 8.64 11.55 0.76
CA GLY A 60 9.83 12.38 0.99
C GLY A 60 9.91 13.57 0.01
N GLU A 61 10.15 14.78 0.55
CA GLU A 61 10.55 15.97 -0.21
C GLU A 61 11.84 15.75 -1.03
#